data_AF-A0A4P8ZZ18-F1
#
_entry.id   AF-A0A4P8ZZ18-F1
#
_cell.length_a   1.000
_cell.length_b   1.000
_cell.length_c   1.000
_cell.angle_alpha   90.00
_cell.angle_beta   90.00
_cell.angle_gamma   90.00
#
_symmetry.space_group_name_H-M   'P 1'
#
loop_
_entity.id
_entity.type
_entity.pdbx_description
1 polymer ?
#
loop_
_entity_poly.entity_id
_entity_poly.type
_entity_poly.pdbx_seq_one_letter_code
_entity_poly.pdbx_strand_id
1 'polypeptide(L)'
;MNRETTPQAPHTTIIPPEEEATPESQSANIYELCHDIDLQTRKYADNLRLIRSNLNILIKVVRRTEQGIIARYTTKDAEQGFTSDRVGLDDAYDALCDYEHSEGFQDQLYTLVDAQMEEILSGTSTDEKRREQLHDLTNLLLDCKGRIQHTLDELSKQSHNDSEK
;
A
#
# COMPACT_ATOMS: atom_id res chain seq x y z
N MET A 1 -74.28 5.64 -15.53
CA MET A 1 -73.27 6.41 -14.81
C MET A 1 -72.11 5.46 -14.57
N ASN A 2 -71.19 5.36 -15.54
CA ASN A 2 -70.07 4.43 -15.50
C ASN A 2 -68.87 5.13 -14.87
N ARG A 3 -68.39 4.61 -13.74
CA ARG A 3 -67.09 5.00 -13.18
C ARG A 3 -66.02 4.25 -13.97
N GLU A 4 -65.28 4.96 -14.81
CA GLU A 4 -63.96 4.53 -15.24
C GLU A 4 -63.04 4.55 -14.01
N THR A 5 -62.51 3.39 -13.66
CA THR A 5 -61.46 3.27 -12.64
C THR A 5 -60.19 2.89 -13.38
N THR A 6 -59.33 3.87 -13.64
CA THR A 6 -57.99 3.67 -14.20
C THR A 6 -57.17 2.86 -13.19
N PRO A 7 -56.46 1.78 -13.58
CA PRO A 7 -55.52 1.12 -12.68
C PRO A 7 -54.37 2.08 -12.39
N GLN A 8 -54.17 2.40 -11.11
CA GLN A 8 -53.03 3.17 -10.64
C GLN A 8 -51.78 2.32 -10.86
N ALA A 9 -50.82 2.83 -11.66
CA ALA A 9 -49.53 2.18 -11.84
C ALA A 9 -48.85 2.04 -10.47
N PRO A 10 -48.29 0.87 -10.10
CA PRO A 10 -47.55 0.75 -8.86
C PRO A 10 -46.36 1.71 -8.91
N HIS A 11 -46.26 2.58 -7.90
CA HIS A 11 -45.09 3.41 -7.70
C HIS A 11 -43.90 2.50 -7.39
N THR A 12 -43.16 2.07 -8.41
CA THR A 12 -41.86 1.43 -8.22
C THR A 12 -40.90 2.51 -7.73
N THR A 13 -40.72 2.60 -6.42
CA THR A 13 -39.57 3.25 -5.82
C THR A 13 -38.33 2.52 -6.34
N ILE A 14 -37.60 3.15 -7.26
CA ILE A 14 -36.25 2.71 -7.64
C ILE A 14 -35.38 2.98 -6.42
N ILE A 15 -35.20 1.96 -5.58
CA ILE A 15 -34.11 1.97 -4.61
C ILE A 15 -32.85 1.87 -5.47
N PRO A 16 -31.94 2.87 -5.49
CA PRO A 16 -30.66 2.67 -6.13
C PRO A 16 -30.05 1.41 -5.51
N PRO A 17 -29.50 0.48 -6.31
CA PRO A 17 -28.85 -0.69 -5.73
C PRO A 17 -27.87 -0.18 -4.67
N GLU A 18 -27.97 -0.73 -3.45
CA GLU A 18 -26.87 -0.61 -2.50
C GLU A 18 -25.62 -0.97 -3.31
N GLU A 19 -24.70 -0.02 -3.39
CA GLU A 19 -23.37 -0.27 -3.91
C GLU A 19 -22.87 -1.46 -3.09
N GLU A 20 -22.88 -2.65 -3.70
CA GLU A 20 -22.19 -3.77 -3.11
C GLU A 20 -20.81 -3.22 -2.83
N ALA A 21 -20.47 -3.11 -1.54
CA ALA A 21 -19.09 -2.95 -1.13
C ALA A 21 -18.40 -4.14 -1.77
N THR A 22 -17.81 -3.92 -2.95
CA THR A 22 -16.97 -4.88 -3.62
C THR A 22 -16.07 -5.39 -2.52
N PRO A 23 -16.08 -6.71 -2.23
CA PRO A 23 -15.20 -7.23 -1.19
C PRO A 23 -13.83 -6.71 -1.54
N GLU A 24 -13.24 -5.94 -0.60
CA GLU A 24 -11.91 -5.37 -0.74
C GLU A 24 -11.05 -6.44 -1.38
N SER A 25 -10.47 -6.10 -2.52
CA SER A 25 -9.59 -6.96 -3.32
C SER A 25 -8.87 -7.92 -2.38
N GLN A 26 -9.15 -9.22 -2.51
CA GLN A 26 -8.49 -10.30 -1.76
C GLN A 26 -7.00 -10.43 -2.17
N SER A 27 -6.32 -9.30 -2.40
CA SER A 27 -4.88 -9.17 -2.26
C SER A 27 -4.53 -9.62 -0.84
N ALA A 28 -3.54 -10.50 -0.70
CA ALA A 28 -3.06 -10.85 0.63
C ALA A 28 -2.71 -9.55 1.35
N ASN A 29 -3.31 -9.35 2.52
CA ASN A 29 -3.31 -8.03 3.15
C ASN A 29 -1.90 -7.75 3.68
N ILE A 30 -1.23 -6.70 3.18
CA ILE A 30 0.10 -6.28 3.66
C ILE A 30 0.09 -6.16 5.20
N TYR A 31 -1.04 -5.74 5.79
CA TYR A 31 -1.22 -5.72 7.23
C TYR A 31 -1.09 -7.11 7.89
N GLU A 32 -1.78 -8.11 7.34
CA GLU A 32 -1.73 -9.49 7.82
C GLU A 32 -0.34 -10.08 7.66
N LEU A 33 0.29 -9.87 6.49
CA LEU A 33 1.65 -10.32 6.25
C LEU A 33 2.64 -9.69 7.26
N CYS A 34 2.51 -8.41 7.53
CA CYS A 34 3.32 -7.71 8.52
C CYS A 34 3.10 -8.23 9.94
N HIS A 35 1.87 -8.61 10.29
CA HIS A 35 1.58 -9.27 11.56
C HIS A 35 2.22 -10.66 11.64
N ASP A 36 2.13 -11.45 10.58
CA ASP A 36 2.70 -12.79 10.50
C ASP A 36 4.23 -12.75 10.56
N ILE A 37 4.85 -11.80 9.86
CA ILE A 37 6.28 -11.52 9.96
C ILE A 37 6.67 -11.28 11.42
N ASP A 38 6.00 -10.34 12.09
CA ASP A 38 6.31 -9.98 13.47
C ASP A 38 6.18 -11.20 14.41
N LEU A 39 5.11 -11.98 14.25
CA LEU A 39 4.82 -13.14 15.09
C LEU A 39 5.83 -14.28 14.86
N GLN A 40 6.11 -14.63 13.60
CA GLN A 40 6.93 -15.79 13.25
C GLN A 40 8.43 -15.51 13.34
N THR A 41 8.86 -14.27 13.13
CA THR A 41 10.27 -13.89 13.18
C THR A 41 10.70 -13.29 14.52
N ARG A 42 9.80 -13.25 15.52
CA ARG A 42 10.05 -12.71 16.86
C ARG A 42 11.26 -13.27 17.59
N LYS A 43 11.83 -14.40 17.16
CA LYS A 43 13.04 -15.00 17.76
C LYS A 43 14.31 -14.83 16.92
N TYR A 44 14.18 -14.26 15.72
CA TYR A 44 15.24 -14.16 14.72
C TYR A 44 15.52 -12.70 14.41
N ALA A 45 16.33 -12.06 15.25
CA ALA A 45 16.64 -10.63 15.15
C ALA A 45 17.24 -10.24 13.79
N ASP A 46 18.07 -11.09 13.19
CA ASP A 46 18.68 -10.80 11.89
C ASP A 46 17.65 -10.83 10.75
N ASN A 47 16.67 -11.75 10.78
CA ASN A 47 15.57 -11.76 9.82
C ASN A 47 14.70 -10.51 9.96
N LEU A 48 14.37 -10.10 11.19
CA LEU A 48 13.63 -8.86 11.45
C LEU A 48 14.39 -7.62 10.94
N ARG A 49 15.72 -7.57 11.11
CA ARG A 49 16.56 -6.47 10.58
C ARG A 49 16.54 -6.42 9.06
N LEU A 50 16.64 -7.58 8.41
CA LEU A 50 16.57 -7.71 6.96
C LEU A 50 15.22 -7.21 6.44
N ILE A 51 14.11 -7.70 7.00
CA ILE A 51 12.77 -7.28 6.60
C ILE A 51 12.57 -5.78 6.84
N ARG A 52 13.08 -5.22 7.95
CA ARG A 52 13.05 -3.78 8.21
C ARG A 52 13.82 -2.99 7.14
N SER A 53 14.95 -3.52 6.65
CA SER A 53 15.73 -2.92 5.57
C SER A 53 14.92 -2.91 4.27
N ASN A 54 14.35 -4.05 3.89
CA ASN A 54 13.48 -4.19 2.71
C ASN A 54 12.25 -3.28 2.78
N LEU A 55 11.62 -3.12 3.95
CA LEU A 55 10.54 -2.15 4.14
C LEU A 55 10.99 -0.71 3.88
N ASN A 56 12.19 -0.32 4.31
CA ASN A 56 12.71 1.02 4.01
C ASN A 56 12.90 1.24 2.50
N ILE A 57 13.30 0.20 1.77
CA ILE A 57 13.42 0.25 0.31
C ILE A 57 12.03 0.43 -0.32
N LEU A 58 11.07 -0.41 0.04
CA LEU A 58 9.70 -0.33 -0.50
C LEU A 58 9.03 1.02 -0.19
N ILE A 59 9.19 1.54 1.03
CA ILE A 59 8.71 2.88 1.40
C ILE A 59 9.30 3.96 0.49
N LYS A 60 10.59 3.87 0.13
CA LYS A 60 11.22 4.84 -0.78
C LYS A 60 10.61 4.75 -2.18
N VAL A 61 10.42 3.54 -2.70
CA VAL A 61 9.83 3.29 -4.02
C VAL A 61 8.42 3.89 -4.10
N VAL A 62 7.55 3.59 -3.12
CA VAL A 62 6.17 4.10 -3.06
C VAL A 62 6.17 5.63 -2.96
N ARG A 63 6.97 6.21 -2.07
CA ARG A 63 7.06 7.67 -1.91
C ARG A 63 7.58 8.40 -3.14
N ARG A 64 8.59 7.86 -3.82
CA ARG A 64 9.10 8.44 -5.08
C ARG A 64 8.03 8.41 -6.16
N THR A 65 7.26 7.33 -6.21
CA THR A 65 6.11 7.19 -7.12
C THR A 65 5.02 8.23 -6.81
N GLU A 66 4.65 8.42 -5.54
CA GLU A 66 3.72 9.46 -5.09
C GLU A 66 4.20 10.86 -5.50
N GLN A 67 5.48 11.17 -5.26
CA GLN A 67 6.10 12.44 -5.64
C GLN A 67 6.09 12.67 -7.15
N GLY A 68 6.29 11.62 -7.95
CA GLY A 68 6.19 11.69 -9.41
C GLY A 68 4.78 12.03 -9.90
N ILE A 69 3.73 11.64 -9.19
CA ILE A 69 2.35 12.06 -9.49
C ILE A 69 2.14 13.54 -9.12
N ILE A 70 2.64 13.97 -7.96
CA ILE A 70 2.56 15.38 -7.54
C ILE A 70 3.27 16.30 -8.54
N ALA A 71 4.46 15.91 -9.00
CA ALA A 71 5.21 16.67 -10.01
C ALA A 71 4.46 16.76 -11.36
N ARG A 72 3.72 15.72 -11.74
CA ARG A 72 2.84 15.75 -12.94
C ARG A 72 1.66 16.70 -12.76
N TYR A 73 1.10 16.80 -11.56
CA TYR A 73 0.03 17.75 -11.27
C TYR A 73 0.51 19.20 -11.41
N THR A 74 1.65 19.55 -10.81
CA THR A 74 2.20 20.91 -10.85
C THR A 74 2.70 21.33 -12.25
N THR A 75 3.14 20.37 -13.07
CA THR A 75 3.54 20.61 -14.47
C THR A 75 2.37 20.60 -15.45
N LYS A 76 1.20 20.04 -15.11
CA LYS A 76 -0.03 20.22 -15.89
C LYS A 76 -0.63 21.62 -15.70
N ASP A 77 -0.51 22.19 -14.50
CA ASP A 77 -1.01 23.54 -14.19
C ASP A 77 -0.09 24.67 -14.70
N ALA A 78 1.19 24.37 -14.93
CA ALA A 78 2.11 25.26 -15.61
C ALA A 78 2.21 24.83 -17.09
N GLU A 79 1.75 25.64 -18.06
CA GLU A 79 1.87 25.38 -19.51
C GLU A 79 3.34 25.35 -20.02
N GLN A 80 4.23 24.60 -19.37
CA GLN A 80 5.59 24.34 -19.83
C GLN A 80 5.77 22.84 -19.97
N GLY A 81 5.74 22.40 -21.23
CA GLY A 81 6.12 21.05 -21.64
C GLY A 81 7.54 20.74 -21.21
N PHE A 82 7.68 20.14 -20.03
CA PHE A 82 8.89 19.45 -19.63
C PHE A 82 8.69 17.96 -19.89
N THR A 83 9.49 17.43 -20.81
CA THR A 83 9.61 16.01 -21.18
C THR A 83 10.27 15.20 -20.06
N SER A 84 9.77 15.29 -18.83
CA SER A 84 10.31 14.60 -17.65
C SER A 84 9.37 13.52 -17.09
N ASP A 85 8.44 13.01 -17.90
CA ASP A 85 7.51 11.95 -17.50
C ASP A 85 8.21 10.61 -17.14
N ARG A 86 9.46 10.40 -17.58
CA ARG A 86 10.21 9.16 -17.34
C ARG A 86 11.29 9.26 -16.25
N VAL A 87 11.86 10.44 -16.03
CA VAL A 87 13.04 10.60 -15.16
C VAL A 87 12.70 10.38 -13.67
N GLY A 88 11.46 10.69 -13.25
CA GLY A 88 11.04 10.49 -11.85
C GLY A 88 10.61 9.06 -11.49
N LEU A 89 10.27 8.23 -12.49
CA LEU A 89 9.86 6.83 -12.29
C LEU A 89 11.06 5.88 -12.39
N ASP A 90 12.02 6.14 -13.30
CA ASP A 90 13.25 5.35 -13.40
C ASP A 90 14.07 5.42 -12.08
N ASP A 91 14.16 6.60 -11.44
CA ASP A 91 14.84 6.74 -10.12
C ASP A 91 14.02 6.07 -8.99
N ALA A 92 12.70 5.88 -9.11
CA ALA A 92 11.91 5.25 -8.05
C ALA A 92 12.33 3.80 -7.80
N TYR A 93 12.63 3.07 -8.87
CA TYR A 93 12.98 1.65 -8.82
C TYR A 93 14.48 1.39 -8.63
N ASP A 94 15.35 2.39 -8.77
CA ASP A 94 16.80 2.25 -8.45
C ASP A 94 17.03 1.76 -7.01
N ALA A 95 16.13 2.11 -6.08
CA ALA A 95 16.20 1.62 -4.71
C ALA A 95 16.02 0.10 -4.58
N LEU A 96 15.38 -0.57 -5.56
CA LEU A 96 15.21 -2.02 -5.56
C LEU A 96 16.51 -2.78 -5.81
N CYS A 97 17.57 -2.13 -6.33
CA CYS A 97 18.87 -2.78 -6.47
C CYS A 97 19.44 -3.26 -5.13
N ASP A 98 19.07 -2.60 -4.04
CA ASP A 98 19.47 -2.97 -2.67
C ASP A 98 18.47 -3.96 -2.02
N TYR A 99 17.40 -4.36 -2.72
CA TYR A 99 16.39 -5.25 -2.17
C TYR A 99 16.93 -6.67 -2.06
N GLU A 100 16.99 -7.19 -0.83
CA GLU A 100 17.46 -8.54 -0.59
C GLU A 100 16.31 -9.54 -0.72
N HIS A 101 16.35 -10.35 -1.77
CA HIS A 101 15.40 -11.44 -2.03
C HIS A 101 15.71 -12.68 -1.19
N SER A 102 14.66 -13.36 -0.74
CA SER A 102 14.79 -14.69 -0.14
C SER A 102 13.45 -15.41 -0.14
N GLU A 103 13.51 -16.75 -0.26
CA GLU A 103 12.35 -17.61 -0.08
C GLU A 103 11.68 -17.32 1.28
N GLY A 104 10.45 -16.80 1.25
CA GLY A 104 9.68 -16.49 2.46
C GLY A 104 9.01 -15.12 2.43
N PHE A 105 9.04 -14.45 3.58
CA PHE A 105 8.26 -13.22 3.81
C PHE A 105 8.73 -12.01 3.01
N GLN A 106 10.01 -11.95 2.66
CA GLN A 106 10.61 -10.88 1.88
C GLN A 106 9.96 -10.84 0.49
N ASP A 107 10.03 -11.93 -0.26
CA ASP A 107 9.47 -11.97 -1.61
C ASP A 107 7.94 -11.83 -1.63
N GLN A 108 7.25 -12.32 -0.59
CA GLN A 108 5.82 -12.08 -0.41
C GLN A 108 5.52 -10.59 -0.20
N LEU A 109 6.29 -9.92 0.66
CA LEU A 109 6.14 -8.49 0.92
C LEU A 109 6.40 -7.66 -0.33
N TYR A 110 7.44 -7.99 -1.10
CA TYR A 110 7.70 -7.37 -2.39
C TYR A 110 6.51 -7.55 -3.35
N THR A 111 6.08 -8.80 -3.54
CA THR A 111 4.99 -9.15 -4.48
C THR A 111 3.70 -8.40 -4.16
N LEU A 112 3.34 -8.27 -2.88
CA LEU A 112 2.11 -7.58 -2.48
C LEU A 112 2.20 -6.07 -2.65
N VAL A 113 3.34 -5.47 -2.30
CA VAL A 113 3.54 -4.03 -2.52
C VAL A 113 3.53 -3.72 -4.02
N ASP A 114 4.21 -4.55 -4.82
CA ASP A 114 4.25 -4.39 -6.28
C ASP A 114 2.85 -4.52 -6.90
N ALA A 115 2.09 -5.55 -6.53
CA ALA A 115 0.72 -5.74 -7.00
C ALA A 115 -0.21 -4.57 -6.61
N GLN A 116 -0.12 -4.07 -5.37
CA GLN A 116 -0.93 -2.92 -4.94
C GLN A 116 -0.51 -1.64 -5.66
N MET A 117 0.80 -1.42 -5.86
CA MET A 117 1.28 -0.29 -6.66
C MET A 117 0.77 -0.37 -8.10
N GLU A 118 0.84 -1.54 -8.73
CA GLU A 118 0.31 -1.77 -10.07
C GLU A 118 -1.20 -1.47 -10.13
N GLU A 119 -1.99 -1.95 -9.17
CA GLU A 119 -3.43 -1.68 -9.08
C GLU A 119 -3.72 -0.18 -8.98
N ILE A 120 -3.03 0.54 -8.08
CA ILE A 120 -3.20 1.99 -7.89
C ILE A 120 -2.84 2.76 -9.17
N LEU A 121 -1.73 2.40 -9.82
CA LEU A 121 -1.22 3.12 -10.99
C LEU A 121 -2.01 2.80 -12.27
N SER A 122 -2.47 1.56 -12.42
CA SER A 122 -3.20 1.07 -13.59
C SER A 122 -4.69 1.48 -13.59
N GLY A 123 -5.25 1.79 -12.43
CA GLY A 123 -6.65 2.19 -12.29
C GLY A 123 -7.02 3.45 -13.08
N THR A 124 -8.31 3.59 -13.42
CA THR A 124 -8.86 4.78 -14.11
C THR A 124 -9.08 5.99 -13.18
N SER A 125 -8.54 5.94 -11.97
CA SER A 125 -8.62 6.97 -10.93
C SER A 125 -7.91 8.27 -11.34
N THR A 126 -8.31 9.38 -10.71
CA THR A 126 -7.62 10.67 -10.86
C THR A 126 -6.23 10.63 -10.23
N ASP A 127 -5.33 11.50 -10.68
CA ASP A 127 -3.98 11.64 -10.08
C ASP A 127 -4.04 11.94 -8.58
N GLU A 128 -5.03 12.72 -8.12
CA GLU A 128 -5.26 12.98 -6.70
C GLU A 128 -5.64 11.72 -5.92
N LYS A 129 -6.53 10.88 -6.46
CA LYS A 129 -6.91 9.62 -5.83
C LYS A 129 -5.74 8.63 -5.83
N ARG A 130 -4.94 8.57 -6.90
CA ARG A 130 -3.71 7.75 -6.92
C ARG A 130 -2.71 8.21 -5.87
N ARG A 131 -2.54 9.52 -5.69
CA ARG A 131 -1.66 10.11 -4.67
C ARG A 131 -2.11 9.71 -3.26
N GLU A 132 -3.40 9.86 -2.96
CA GLU A 132 -3.98 9.45 -1.68
C GLU A 132 -3.75 7.96 -1.40
N GLN A 133 -4.02 7.08 -2.37
CA GLN A 133 -3.81 5.64 -2.23
C GLN A 133 -2.33 5.26 -2.01
N LEU A 134 -1.39 5.91 -2.71
CA LEU A 134 0.04 5.69 -2.48
C LEU A 134 0.51 6.24 -1.12
N HIS A 135 -0.12 7.32 -0.66
CA HIS A 135 0.12 7.87 0.67
C HIS A 135 -0.34 6.89 1.76
N ASP A 136 -1.52 6.29 1.60
CA ASP A 136 -2.06 5.28 2.51
C ASP A 136 -1.18 4.02 2.52
N LEU A 137 -0.75 3.54 1.34
CA LEU A 137 0.21 2.44 1.23
C LEU A 137 1.53 2.76 1.96
N THR A 138 2.04 3.99 1.82
CA THR A 138 3.23 4.44 2.54
C THR A 138 3.02 4.37 4.06
N ASN A 139 1.87 4.81 4.56
CA ASN A 139 1.53 4.77 5.98
C ASN A 139 1.42 3.33 6.51
N LEU A 140 0.85 2.43 5.73
CA LEU A 140 0.77 1.01 6.07
C LEU A 140 2.16 0.37 6.21
N LEU A 141 3.06 0.65 5.26
CA LEU A 141 4.44 0.15 5.32
C LEU A 141 5.23 0.76 6.49
N LEU A 142 4.96 2.01 6.86
CA LEU A 142 5.56 2.64 8.04
C LEU A 142 5.08 2.01 9.34
N ASP A 143 3.79 1.68 9.46
CA ASP A 143 3.25 0.98 10.63
C ASP A 143 3.91 -0.40 10.78
N CYS A 144 3.97 -1.16 9.69
CA CYS A 144 4.66 -2.45 9.63
C CYS A 144 6.12 -2.34 10.12
N LYS A 145 6.85 -1.35 9.60
CA LYS A 145 8.23 -1.07 10.03
C LYS A 145 8.32 -0.74 11.52
N GLY A 146 7.37 0.04 12.04
CA GLY A 146 7.28 0.40 13.45
C GLY A 146 7.11 -0.81 14.36
N ARG A 147 6.24 -1.76 13.97
CA ARG A 147 6.04 -3.02 14.70
C ARG A 147 7.31 -3.87 14.77
N ILE A 148 7.96 -4.07 13.62
CA ILE A 148 9.22 -4.81 13.55
C ILE A 148 10.32 -4.14 14.39
N GLN A 149 10.41 -2.81 14.34
CA GLN A 149 11.36 -2.06 15.17
C GLN A 149 11.09 -2.27 16.66
N HIS A 150 9.83 -2.16 17.08
CA HIS A 150 9.44 -2.39 18.46
C HIS A 150 9.84 -3.79 18.92
N THR A 151 9.60 -4.82 18.11
CA THR A 151 10.00 -6.19 18.43
C THR A 151 11.52 -6.36 18.52
N LEU A 152 12.30 -5.73 17.63
CA LEU A 152 13.76 -5.71 17.72
C LEU A 152 14.25 -5.07 19.02
N ASP A 153 13.62 -3.98 19.44
CA ASP A 153 13.98 -3.28 20.68
C ASP A 153 13.69 -4.14 21.92
N GLU A 154 12.56 -4.86 21.94
CA GLU A 154 12.22 -5.80 23.02
C GLU A 154 13.21 -6.98 23.10
N LEU A 155 13.61 -7.54 21.95
CA LEU A 155 14.63 -8.59 21.91
C LEU A 155 15.99 -8.10 22.40
N SER A 156 16.37 -6.88 22.06
CA SER A 156 17.61 -6.27 22.53
C SER A 156 17.61 -6.10 24.05
N LYS A 157 16.49 -5.66 24.64
CA LYS A 157 16.34 -5.53 26.10
C LYS A 157 16.42 -6.88 26.80
N GLN A 158 15.79 -7.91 26.24
CA GLN A 158 15.82 -9.25 26.80
C GLN A 158 17.24 -9.83 26.80
N SER A 159 17.96 -9.74 25.67
CA SER A 159 19.36 -10.19 25.58
C SER A 159 20.28 -9.48 26.57
N HIS A 160 20.03 -8.20 26.85
CA HIS A 160 20.81 -7.45 27.84
C HIS A 160 20.57 -7.99 29.26
N ASN A 161 19.30 -8.19 29.63
CA ASN A 161 18.93 -8.74 30.94
C ASN A 161 19.43 -10.17 31.17
N ASP A 162 19.46 -11.00 30.12
CA ASP A 162 19.98 -12.37 30.20
C ASP A 162 21.51 -12.42 30.32
N SER A 163 22.21 -11.38 29.88
CA SER A 163 23.67 -11.28 29.96
C SER A 163 24.18 -10.69 31.29
N GLU A 164 23.30 -10.06 32.08
CA GLU A 164 23.60 -9.50 33.40
C GLU A 164 23.31 -10.47 34.58
N LYS A 165 22.79 -11.66 34.30
CA LYS A 165 22.55 -12.74 35.26
C LYS A 165 23.66 -13.78 35.27
#